data_AF-A0A8C4Q5V7-F1
#
_entry.id   AF-A0A8C4Q5V7-F1
#
_cell.length_a   1.000
_cell.length_b   1.000
_cell.length_c   1.000
_cell.angle_alpha   90.00
_cell.angle_beta   90.00
_cell.angle_gamma   90.00
#
_symmetry.space_group_name_H-M   'P 1'
#
loop_
_entity.id
_entity.type
_entity.pdbx_description
1 polymer ?
#
loop_
_entity_poly.entity_id
_entity_poly.type
_entity_poly.pdbx_seq_one_letter_code
_entity_poly.pdbx_strand_id
1 'polypeptide(L)'
;MFREANHNVSAPYGRITLHVFWELNYDFLPNYCYNGSTSRFVRTPYPFTQDLQRDKSPNVQPHYLYGSKPLNIAFTHVYGAFRNFVGAPHFRTICRLLGYQGIAVVMEELLKIVKSLLQGTILQYVKTLMEVMPTICRLPRHEYGSPGILEFFHHQLKDIVEYAELKTDVFQSLREVGNAVLFCLLIEQSLSQEEVCDLLHAAPFQNILPRVFVKEGERLEGKMRRLEQKYASLHLVPLVERLGTAQQIAMAREGDLLTKERLCCGLSMFEVILGRVAACLDDPAWRGPPPANGVMHLEECCEFQRLWSAMQFVYCIPVGSNEFTAEQCFGDGLNWAGCTIITLLGQQRRFDLLDFCYHLLKVQRQDGKDEVIKNVPLKKMVERIRRYQLLNNSIFAILSKYTRGIEADGPGNEPVRCFQPPIHHSLASTI
;
A
#
# COMPACT_ATOMS: atom_id res chain seq x y z
N MET A 1 9.60 -10.27 -34.25
CA MET A 1 9.68 -8.78 -34.26
C MET A 1 9.56 -8.16 -32.87
N PHE A 2 8.37 -7.90 -32.29
CA PHE A 2 8.31 -7.20 -30.98
C PHE A 2 9.06 -7.93 -29.85
N ARG A 3 8.77 -9.23 -29.64
CA ARG A 3 9.46 -10.02 -28.61
C ARG A 3 10.98 -10.05 -28.84
N GLU A 4 11.41 -10.16 -30.08
CA GLU A 4 12.83 -10.16 -30.46
C GLU A 4 13.51 -8.83 -30.15
N ALA A 5 12.91 -7.69 -30.54
CA ALA A 5 13.43 -6.35 -30.22
C ALA A 5 13.42 -6.06 -28.70
N ASN A 6 12.46 -6.63 -27.98
CA ASN A 6 12.37 -6.60 -26.52
C ASN A 6 13.30 -7.63 -25.85
N HIS A 7 14.06 -8.43 -26.61
CA HIS A 7 14.92 -9.52 -26.13
C HIS A 7 14.18 -10.56 -25.27
N ASN A 8 12.91 -10.81 -25.58
CA ASN A 8 12.00 -11.70 -24.85
C ASN A 8 11.64 -12.96 -25.66
N VAL A 9 12.63 -13.52 -26.38
CA VAL A 9 12.51 -14.78 -27.15
C VAL A 9 13.36 -15.87 -26.50
N SER A 10 14.63 -15.57 -26.24
CA SER A 10 15.59 -16.46 -25.57
C SER A 10 15.77 -16.17 -24.08
N ALA A 11 15.17 -15.08 -23.58
CA ALA A 11 15.20 -14.70 -22.18
C ALA A 11 13.77 -14.60 -21.61
N PRO A 12 13.58 -14.86 -20.31
CA PRO A 12 12.26 -14.88 -19.67
C PRO A 12 11.65 -13.47 -19.45
N TYR A 13 12.50 -12.44 -19.40
CA TYR A 13 12.07 -11.06 -19.15
C TYR A 13 12.66 -10.13 -20.20
N GLY A 14 11.80 -9.37 -20.87
CA GLY A 14 12.21 -8.40 -21.88
C GLY A 14 12.77 -7.11 -21.29
N ARG A 15 13.41 -6.32 -22.15
CA ARG A 15 14.00 -5.00 -21.83
C ARG A 15 13.01 -4.07 -21.15
N ILE A 16 11.74 -4.07 -21.57
CA ILE A 16 10.69 -3.23 -20.97
C ILE A 16 10.48 -3.58 -19.49
N THR A 17 10.32 -4.87 -19.16
CA THR A 17 10.13 -5.33 -17.78
C THR A 17 11.32 -4.96 -16.90
N LEU A 18 12.53 -5.20 -17.39
CA LEU A 18 13.76 -4.87 -16.68
C LEU A 18 13.92 -3.36 -16.45
N HIS A 19 13.57 -2.54 -17.45
CA HIS A 19 13.62 -1.09 -17.33
C HIS A 19 12.55 -0.55 -16.36
N VAL A 20 11.35 -1.12 -16.36
CA VAL A 20 10.31 -0.76 -15.37
C VAL A 20 10.82 -1.04 -13.95
N PHE A 21 11.38 -2.23 -13.69
CA PHE A 21 11.96 -2.52 -12.37
C PHE A 21 13.10 -1.57 -12.00
N TRP A 22 13.99 -1.29 -12.95
CA TRP A 22 15.10 -0.34 -12.75
C TRP A 22 14.60 1.05 -12.34
N GLU A 23 13.64 1.61 -13.09
CA GLU A 23 13.06 2.91 -12.78
C GLU A 23 12.25 2.89 -11.47
N LEU A 24 11.63 1.74 -11.13
CA LEU A 24 10.98 1.59 -9.84
C LEU A 24 11.99 1.75 -8.70
N ASN A 25 13.08 0.98 -8.76
CA ASN A 25 14.10 0.95 -7.72
C ASN A 25 14.85 2.28 -7.56
N TYR A 26 15.28 2.89 -8.67
CA TYR A 26 16.18 4.04 -8.63
C TYR A 26 15.48 5.41 -8.69
N ASP A 27 14.20 5.48 -9.06
CA ASP A 27 13.49 6.76 -9.18
C ASP A 27 12.11 6.76 -8.54
N PHE A 28 11.24 5.80 -8.85
CA PHE A 28 9.86 5.82 -8.37
C PHE A 28 9.76 5.74 -6.84
N LEU A 29 10.36 4.70 -6.24
CA LEU A 29 10.32 4.51 -4.79
C LEU A 29 10.93 5.69 -4.01
N PRO A 30 12.14 6.19 -4.36
CA PRO A 30 12.79 7.25 -3.59
C PRO A 30 12.28 8.67 -3.90
N ASN A 31 11.72 8.95 -5.09
CA ASN A 31 11.45 10.34 -5.52
C ASN A 31 9.99 10.68 -5.70
N TYR A 32 9.05 9.76 -5.52
CA TYR A 32 7.62 10.04 -5.72
C TYR A 32 6.83 10.07 -4.42
N CYS A 33 5.85 10.96 -4.38
CA CYS A 33 4.91 11.21 -3.29
C CYS A 33 3.51 10.81 -3.75
N TYR A 34 2.91 9.82 -3.10
CA TYR A 34 1.53 9.43 -3.37
C TYR A 34 0.53 10.44 -2.80
N ASN A 35 -0.52 10.73 -3.56
CA ASN A 35 -1.67 11.48 -3.10
C ASN A 35 -2.93 10.63 -3.29
N GLY A 36 -3.45 10.08 -2.19
CA GLY A 36 -4.60 9.18 -2.18
C GLY A 36 -5.89 9.83 -2.67
N SER A 37 -6.05 11.15 -2.50
CA SER A 37 -7.25 11.87 -2.96
C SER A 37 -7.33 11.96 -4.49
N THR A 38 -6.19 12.04 -5.16
CA THR A 38 -6.13 12.06 -6.64
C THR A 38 -5.76 10.72 -7.26
N SER A 39 -5.34 9.76 -6.43
CA SER A 39 -4.77 8.47 -6.83
C SER A 39 -3.60 8.64 -7.81
N ARG A 40 -2.72 9.62 -7.53
CA ARG A 40 -1.55 9.93 -8.36
C ARG A 40 -0.30 10.08 -7.50
N PHE A 41 0.83 9.73 -8.08
CA PHE A 41 2.15 10.06 -7.57
C PHE A 41 2.70 11.28 -8.29
N VAL A 42 3.35 12.17 -7.54
CA VAL A 42 4.07 13.34 -8.07
C VAL A 42 5.48 13.35 -7.50
N ARG A 43 6.44 13.99 -8.18
CA ARG A 43 7.82 14.05 -7.67
C ARG A 43 7.89 14.86 -6.38
N THR A 44 8.78 14.45 -5.48
CA THR A 44 9.17 15.24 -4.30
C THR A 44 9.75 16.59 -4.78
N PRO A 45 9.42 17.71 -4.11
CA PRO A 45 10.06 19.00 -4.38
C PRO A 45 11.50 19.04 -3.87
N TYR A 46 11.89 18.13 -2.98
CA TYR A 46 13.22 18.06 -2.39
C TYR A 46 13.79 16.65 -2.57
N PRO A 47 14.81 16.46 -3.44
CA PRO A 47 15.41 15.15 -3.64
C PRO A 47 16.27 14.79 -2.43
N PHE A 48 16.00 13.63 -1.84
CA PHE A 48 16.79 13.06 -0.74
C PHE A 48 17.83 12.05 -1.24
N THR A 49 17.72 11.62 -2.50
CA THR A 49 18.65 10.71 -3.16
C THR A 49 19.35 11.40 -4.32
N GLN A 50 20.54 10.90 -4.68
CA GLN A 50 21.30 11.43 -5.82
C GLN A 50 20.55 11.22 -7.13
N ASP A 51 20.61 12.22 -8.02
CA ASP A 51 20.02 12.11 -9.35
C ASP A 51 20.75 11.06 -10.18
N LEU A 52 19.99 10.08 -10.68
CA LEU A 52 20.49 9.08 -11.59
C LEU A 52 20.70 9.68 -12.98
N GLN A 53 21.96 9.78 -13.41
CA GLN A 53 22.29 10.14 -14.79
C GLN A 53 21.85 9.02 -15.75
N ARG A 54 20.97 9.36 -16.69
CA ARG A 54 20.48 8.44 -17.73
C ARG A 54 21.16 8.74 -19.06
N ASP A 55 21.62 7.70 -19.74
CA ASP A 55 22.20 7.83 -21.07
C ASP A 55 21.17 8.37 -22.07
N LYS A 56 21.58 9.37 -22.84
CA LYS A 56 20.71 9.95 -23.86
C LYS A 56 20.56 9.00 -25.03
N SER A 57 19.32 8.75 -25.43
CA SER A 57 19.03 7.92 -26.61
C SER A 57 19.65 8.49 -27.88
N PRO A 58 20.16 7.65 -28.81
CA PRO A 58 20.72 8.10 -30.07
C PRO A 58 19.66 8.77 -30.95
N ASN A 59 20.07 9.75 -31.75
CA ASN A 59 19.18 10.43 -32.67
C ASN A 59 18.92 9.56 -33.90
N VAL A 60 17.66 9.27 -34.19
CA VAL A 60 17.23 8.40 -35.29
C VAL A 60 16.40 9.17 -36.32
N GLN A 61 16.37 8.68 -37.55
CA GLN A 61 15.57 9.32 -38.60
C GLN A 61 14.06 9.25 -38.27
N PRO A 62 13.25 10.27 -38.63
CA PRO A 62 11.84 10.34 -38.22
C PRO A 62 10.98 9.14 -38.62
N HIS A 63 11.31 8.44 -39.70
CA HIS A 63 10.57 7.27 -40.17
C HIS A 63 10.71 6.04 -39.26
N TYR A 64 11.73 6.00 -38.38
CA TYR A 64 11.86 4.98 -37.33
C TYR A 64 11.06 5.32 -36.05
N LEU A 65 10.43 6.49 -35.99
CA LEU A 65 9.63 6.98 -34.86
C LEU A 65 8.16 7.10 -35.25
N TYR A 66 7.64 8.32 -35.38
CA TYR A 66 6.24 8.60 -35.74
C TYR A 66 6.05 8.95 -37.23
N GLY A 67 7.06 8.69 -38.07
CA GLY A 67 7.00 8.88 -39.52
C GLY A 67 7.64 10.18 -39.99
N SER A 68 7.28 11.33 -39.42
CA SER A 68 7.75 12.66 -39.85
C SER A 68 8.07 13.60 -38.68
N LYS A 69 8.84 14.67 -38.94
CA LYS A 69 9.18 15.66 -37.89
C LYS A 69 7.93 16.32 -37.26
N PRO A 70 6.91 16.76 -38.03
CA PRO A 70 5.68 17.29 -37.44
C PRO A 70 4.96 16.28 -36.54
N LEU A 71 4.90 15.00 -36.95
CA LEU A 71 4.29 13.95 -36.15
C LEU A 71 5.08 13.68 -34.86
N ASN A 72 6.41 13.68 -34.90
CA ASN A 72 7.24 13.56 -33.70
C ASN A 72 6.96 14.67 -32.68
N ILE A 73 6.78 15.91 -33.14
CA ILE A 73 6.42 17.05 -32.28
C ILE A 73 5.02 16.85 -31.70
N ALA A 74 4.06 16.49 -32.55
CA ALA A 74 2.67 16.28 -32.13
C ALA A 74 2.56 15.20 -31.05
N PHE A 75 3.15 14.02 -31.25
CA PHE A 75 3.11 12.93 -30.26
C PHE A 75 3.91 13.27 -29.00
N THR A 76 5.02 14.01 -29.12
CA THR A 76 5.77 14.49 -27.95
C THR A 76 4.92 15.42 -27.09
N HIS A 77 4.12 16.29 -27.70
CA HIS A 77 3.19 17.17 -27.01
C HIS A 77 2.05 16.39 -26.35
N VAL A 78 1.44 15.43 -27.06
CA VAL A 78 0.40 14.54 -26.52
C VAL A 78 0.91 13.77 -25.30
N TYR A 79 2.08 13.15 -25.39
CA TYR A 79 2.67 12.38 -24.29
C TYR A 79 3.31 13.26 -23.21
N GLY A 80 3.50 14.56 -23.46
CA GLY A 80 3.96 15.53 -22.48
C GLY A 80 3.03 15.64 -21.27
N ALA A 81 1.72 15.44 -21.47
CA ALA A 81 0.71 15.46 -20.41
C ALA A 81 0.90 14.34 -19.36
N PHE A 82 1.64 13.28 -19.69
CA PHE A 82 1.87 12.11 -18.82
C PHE A 82 3.20 12.16 -18.05
N ARG A 83 4.00 13.23 -18.19
CA ARG A 83 5.36 13.27 -17.61
C ARG A 83 5.44 13.69 -16.15
N ASN A 84 4.43 14.43 -15.67
CA ASN A 84 4.50 15.11 -14.37
C ASN A 84 3.80 14.33 -13.24
N PHE A 85 3.29 13.13 -13.52
CA PHE A 85 2.66 12.26 -12.53
C PHE A 85 2.73 10.79 -12.95
N VAL A 86 2.56 9.88 -11.99
CA VAL A 86 2.27 8.46 -12.24
C VAL A 86 0.89 8.13 -11.66
N GLY A 87 0.10 7.30 -12.34
CA GLY A 87 -1.29 7.04 -11.96
C GLY A 87 -1.95 6.01 -12.88
N ALA A 88 -3.27 5.85 -12.80
CA ALA A 88 -4.02 4.81 -13.53
C ALA A 88 -3.61 4.56 -15.01
N PRO A 89 -3.43 5.57 -15.90
CA PRO A 89 -3.03 5.31 -17.29
C PRO A 89 -1.64 4.66 -17.41
N HIS A 90 -0.73 4.97 -16.49
CA HIS A 90 0.61 4.40 -16.43
C HIS A 90 0.55 2.95 -15.93
N PHE A 91 -0.14 2.70 -14.81
CA PHE A 91 -0.30 1.35 -14.27
C PHE A 91 -0.99 0.40 -15.26
N ARG A 92 -2.01 0.86 -15.99
CA ARG A 92 -2.64 0.08 -17.07
C ARG A 92 -1.66 -0.26 -18.19
N THR A 93 -0.79 0.67 -18.57
CA THR A 93 0.22 0.43 -19.61
C THR A 93 1.30 -0.55 -19.12
N ILE A 94 1.75 -0.40 -17.87
CA ILE A 94 2.69 -1.32 -17.22
C ILE A 94 2.09 -2.73 -17.19
N CYS A 95 0.84 -2.86 -16.75
CA CYS A 95 0.13 -4.14 -16.67
C CYS A 95 0.11 -4.89 -18.02
N ARG A 96 -0.31 -4.20 -19.09
CA ARG A 96 -0.34 -4.75 -20.46
C ARG A 96 1.02 -5.18 -20.99
N LEU A 97 2.07 -4.40 -20.71
CA LEU A 97 3.41 -4.64 -21.26
C LEU A 97 4.19 -5.70 -20.48
N LEU A 98 3.97 -5.80 -19.17
CA LEU A 98 4.64 -6.80 -18.32
C LEU A 98 3.92 -8.16 -18.38
N GLY A 99 2.59 -8.15 -18.44
CA GLY A 99 1.76 -9.35 -18.25
C GLY A 99 1.98 -10.00 -16.89
N TYR A 100 1.38 -11.17 -16.66
CA TYR A 100 1.47 -11.88 -15.38
C TYR A 100 2.91 -12.16 -14.94
N GLN A 101 3.74 -12.66 -15.86
CA GLN A 101 5.12 -13.03 -15.55
C GLN A 101 5.98 -11.81 -15.17
N GLY A 102 5.80 -10.68 -15.87
CA GLY A 102 6.51 -9.44 -15.54
C GLY A 102 6.04 -8.82 -14.23
N ILE A 103 4.73 -8.85 -13.95
CA ILE A 103 4.18 -8.35 -12.67
C ILE A 103 4.69 -9.19 -11.51
N ALA A 104 4.69 -10.52 -11.65
CA ALA A 104 5.17 -11.44 -10.62
C ALA A 104 6.63 -11.18 -10.24
N VAL A 105 7.54 -11.08 -11.21
CA VAL A 105 8.96 -10.80 -10.91
C VAL A 105 9.16 -9.42 -10.29
N VAL A 106 8.44 -8.40 -10.76
CA VAL A 106 8.53 -7.05 -10.17
C VAL A 106 8.05 -7.07 -8.72
N MET A 107 6.94 -7.75 -8.42
CA MET A 107 6.46 -7.91 -7.04
C MET A 107 7.47 -8.66 -6.15
N GLU A 108 8.10 -9.72 -6.66
CA GLU A 108 9.12 -10.47 -5.92
C GLU A 108 10.36 -9.62 -5.62
N GLU A 109 10.85 -8.85 -6.59
CA GLU A 109 12.00 -7.98 -6.38
C GLU A 109 11.65 -6.80 -5.45
N LEU A 110 10.44 -6.22 -5.55
CA LEU A 110 9.97 -5.21 -4.61
C LEU A 110 9.90 -5.76 -3.18
N LEU A 111 9.46 -7.02 -3.00
CA LEU A 111 9.50 -7.67 -1.69
C LEU A 111 10.91 -7.83 -1.14
N LYS A 112 11.91 -8.11 -1.98
CA LYS A 112 13.33 -8.16 -1.56
C LYS A 112 13.82 -6.79 -1.11
N ILE A 113 13.44 -5.71 -1.81
CA ILE A 113 13.76 -4.34 -1.42
C ILE A 113 13.11 -4.00 -0.07
N VAL A 114 11.81 -4.27 0.08
CA VAL A 114 11.09 -4.05 1.35
C VAL A 114 11.72 -4.84 2.49
N LYS A 115 12.06 -6.11 2.26
CA LYS A 115 12.78 -6.94 3.24
C LYS A 115 14.13 -6.34 3.63
N SER A 116 14.93 -5.90 2.65
CA SER A 116 16.23 -5.28 2.89
C SER A 116 16.12 -3.99 3.70
N LEU A 117 15.13 -3.14 3.41
CA LEU A 117 14.89 -1.90 4.15
C LEU A 117 14.39 -2.19 5.57
N LEU A 118 13.40 -3.08 5.72
CA LEU A 118 12.81 -3.41 7.01
C LEU A 118 13.79 -4.13 7.93
N GLN A 119 14.59 -5.08 7.44
CA GLN A 119 15.55 -5.84 8.26
C GLN A 119 16.93 -5.19 8.37
N GLY A 120 17.24 -4.23 7.51
CA GLY A 120 18.49 -3.47 7.52
C GLY A 120 18.28 -2.09 8.16
N THR A 121 18.22 -1.07 7.31
CA THR A 121 18.24 0.34 7.70
C THR A 121 17.14 0.71 8.68
N ILE A 122 15.88 0.33 8.39
CA ILE A 122 14.73 0.71 9.24
C ILE A 122 14.83 0.02 10.60
N LEU A 123 15.16 -1.28 10.66
CA LEU A 123 15.32 -1.97 11.95
C LEU A 123 16.43 -1.35 12.79
N GLN A 124 17.55 -0.97 12.18
CA GLN A 124 18.64 -0.30 12.87
C GLN A 124 18.17 1.03 13.48
N TYR A 125 17.50 1.88 12.69
CA TYR A 125 16.93 3.12 13.20
C TYR A 125 15.84 2.90 14.25
N VAL A 126 15.00 1.88 14.11
CA VAL A 126 13.99 1.53 15.11
C VAL A 126 14.65 1.17 16.44
N LYS A 127 15.70 0.35 16.43
CA LYS A 127 16.45 0.00 17.65
C LYS A 127 17.07 1.24 18.29
N THR A 128 17.79 2.05 17.50
CA THR A 128 18.41 3.30 17.97
C THR A 128 17.38 4.27 18.54
N LEU A 129 16.29 4.53 17.81
CA LEU A 129 15.26 5.47 18.25
C LEU A 129 14.47 4.95 19.45
N MET A 130 14.34 3.63 19.61
CA MET A 130 13.70 3.06 20.80
C MET A 130 14.54 3.27 22.07
N GLU A 131 15.87 3.33 21.96
CA GLU A 131 16.76 3.70 23.08
C GLU A 131 16.67 5.20 23.41
N VAL A 132 16.41 6.04 22.40
CA VAL A 132 16.20 7.49 22.54
C VAL A 132 14.80 7.82 23.06
N MET A 133 13.82 6.93 22.85
CA MET A 133 12.46 7.12 23.35
C MET A 133 12.41 7.17 24.89
N PRO A 134 11.53 8.01 25.47
CA PRO A 134 11.33 8.01 26.91
C PRO A 134 10.82 6.64 27.37
N THR A 135 11.45 6.03 28.37
CA THR A 135 11.10 4.69 28.87
C THR A 135 9.62 4.56 29.23
N ILE A 136 9.05 5.62 29.80
CA ILE A 136 7.66 5.73 30.18
C ILE A 136 7.13 7.10 29.74
N CYS A 137 6.06 7.11 28.95
CA CYS A 137 5.36 8.34 28.56
C CYS A 137 3.85 8.19 28.83
N ARG A 138 3.40 8.83 29.92
CA ARG A 138 1.99 8.85 30.32
C ARG A 138 1.20 9.83 29.47
N LEU A 139 -0.07 9.51 29.23
CA LEU A 139 -1.03 10.48 28.70
C LEU A 139 -1.52 11.36 29.86
N PRO A 140 -1.18 12.66 29.89
CA PRO A 140 -1.60 13.51 31.01
C PRO A 140 -3.12 13.66 31.02
N ARG A 141 -3.68 13.84 32.21
CA ARG A 141 -5.14 13.96 32.36
C ARG A 141 -5.66 15.27 31.75
N HIS A 142 -6.98 15.34 31.56
CA HIS A 142 -7.62 16.47 30.90
C HIS A 142 -7.50 17.77 31.73
N GLU A 143 -7.30 17.69 33.05
CA GLU A 143 -7.16 18.86 33.93
C GLU A 143 -5.90 19.69 33.65
N TYR A 144 -4.86 19.09 33.04
CA TYR A 144 -3.65 19.81 32.65
C TYR A 144 -3.89 20.79 31.48
N GLY A 145 -4.99 20.61 30.73
CA GLY A 145 -5.32 21.40 29.54
C GLY A 145 -4.42 21.11 28.34
N SER A 146 -4.91 21.36 27.13
CA SER A 146 -4.18 21.08 25.89
C SER A 146 -2.86 21.85 25.74
N PRO A 147 -2.67 23.11 26.23
CA PRO A 147 -1.37 23.78 26.15
C PRO A 147 -0.30 23.06 26.99
N GLY A 148 -0.64 22.66 28.22
CA GLY A 148 0.28 21.94 29.10
C GLY A 148 0.60 20.54 28.59
N ILE A 149 -0.37 19.86 27.96
CA ILE A 149 -0.15 18.56 27.31
C ILE A 149 0.79 18.68 26.11
N LEU A 150 0.61 19.72 25.28
CA LEU A 150 1.51 19.97 24.17
C LEU A 150 2.94 20.24 24.67
N GLU A 151 3.11 21.07 25.70
CA GLU A 151 4.41 21.34 26.31
C GLU A 151 5.07 20.07 26.85
N PHE A 152 4.29 19.23 27.53
CA PHE A 152 4.72 17.94 28.06
C PHE A 152 5.25 17.02 26.95
N PHE A 153 4.49 16.80 25.88
CA PHE A 153 4.95 15.97 24.76
C PHE A 153 6.18 16.56 24.07
N HIS A 154 6.24 17.88 23.93
CA HIS A 154 7.41 18.54 23.36
C HIS A 154 8.68 18.36 24.20
N HIS A 155 8.55 18.21 25.52
CA HIS A 155 9.68 17.92 26.41
C HIS A 155 10.05 16.43 26.37
N GLN A 156 9.06 15.54 26.48
CA GLN A 156 9.28 14.09 26.49
C GLN A 156 9.81 13.53 25.17
N LEU A 157 9.42 14.13 24.05
CA LEU A 157 9.80 13.68 22.70
C LEU A 157 10.90 14.55 22.07
N LYS A 158 11.57 15.39 22.87
CA LYS A 158 12.56 16.36 22.38
C LYS A 158 13.65 15.69 21.55
N ASP A 159 14.21 14.59 22.04
CA ASP A 159 15.33 13.91 21.38
C ASP A 159 14.93 13.27 20.05
N ILE A 160 13.65 12.87 19.91
CA ILE A 160 13.08 12.41 18.63
C ILE A 160 12.84 13.59 17.68
N VAL A 161 12.33 14.72 18.19
CA VAL A 161 12.09 15.95 17.41
C VAL A 161 13.39 16.52 16.85
N GLU A 162 14.47 16.47 17.63
CA GLU A 162 15.80 17.00 17.28
C GLU A 162 16.68 15.99 16.53
N TYR A 163 16.19 14.77 16.30
CA TYR A 163 16.94 13.72 15.60
C TYR A 163 17.19 14.11 14.13
N ALA A 164 18.45 14.41 13.80
CA ALA A 164 18.84 14.99 12.51
C ALA A 164 18.45 14.13 11.30
N GLU A 165 18.63 12.81 11.41
CA GLU A 165 18.43 11.84 10.32
C GLU A 165 16.97 11.36 10.20
N LEU A 166 16.06 11.89 11.03
CA LEU A 166 14.66 11.42 11.05
C LEU A 166 13.98 11.64 9.70
N LYS A 167 14.21 12.80 9.07
CA LYS A 167 13.61 13.13 7.79
C LYS A 167 14.39 12.52 6.62
N THR A 168 15.72 12.65 6.63
CA THR A 168 16.58 12.28 5.50
C THR A 168 16.69 10.77 5.30
N ASP A 169 16.68 9.99 6.38
CA ASP A 169 16.95 8.56 6.30
C ASP A 169 15.75 7.74 6.75
N VAL A 170 15.16 8.06 7.91
CA VAL A 170 14.05 7.27 8.46
C VAL A 170 12.76 7.47 7.64
N PHE A 171 12.30 8.71 7.44
CA PHE A 171 11.09 8.98 6.64
C PHE A 171 11.29 8.65 5.17
N GLN A 172 12.50 8.84 4.64
CA GLN A 172 12.91 8.43 3.30
C GLN A 172 12.75 6.92 3.10
N SER A 173 13.36 6.11 3.98
CA SER A 173 13.29 4.65 3.90
C SER A 173 11.85 4.13 4.06
N LEU A 174 11.09 4.73 4.99
CA LEU A 174 9.67 4.38 5.16
C LEU A 174 8.84 4.74 3.94
N ARG A 175 9.06 5.90 3.31
CA ARG A 175 8.36 6.25 2.08
C ARG A 175 8.64 5.24 0.96
N GLU A 176 9.87 4.78 0.79
CA GLU A 176 10.21 3.75 -0.20
C GLU A 176 9.44 2.45 0.04
N VAL A 177 9.36 1.99 1.29
CA VAL A 177 8.54 0.83 1.67
C VAL A 177 7.07 1.07 1.34
N GLY A 178 6.53 2.24 1.68
CA GLY A 178 5.12 2.56 1.44
C GLY A 178 4.79 2.69 -0.05
N ASN A 179 5.68 3.28 -0.84
CA ASN A 179 5.55 3.36 -2.29
C ASN A 179 5.60 1.97 -2.94
N ALA A 180 6.41 1.04 -2.42
CA ALA A 180 6.45 -0.34 -2.90
C ALA A 180 5.14 -1.07 -2.59
N VAL A 181 4.62 -0.93 -1.36
CA VAL A 181 3.31 -1.50 -0.96
C VAL A 181 2.19 -0.93 -1.83
N LEU A 182 2.17 0.39 -2.04
CA LEU A 182 1.20 1.06 -2.90
C LEU A 182 1.31 0.60 -4.36
N PHE A 183 2.52 0.41 -4.88
CA PHE A 183 2.72 -0.11 -6.23
C PHE A 183 2.07 -1.48 -6.39
N CYS A 184 2.31 -2.41 -5.45
CA CYS A 184 1.70 -3.74 -5.45
C CYS A 184 0.16 -3.68 -5.42
N LEU A 185 -0.41 -2.81 -4.59
CA LEU A 185 -1.86 -2.62 -4.53
C LEU A 185 -2.42 -2.07 -5.85
N LEU A 186 -1.81 -1.03 -6.42
CA LEU A 186 -2.32 -0.33 -7.59
C LEU A 186 -2.13 -1.12 -8.89
N ILE A 187 -1.05 -1.91 -9.01
CA ILE A 187 -0.85 -2.78 -10.17
C ILE A 187 -1.84 -3.95 -10.15
N GLU A 188 -2.15 -4.52 -8.99
CA GLU A 188 -3.20 -5.55 -8.87
C GLU A 188 -4.58 -4.99 -9.25
N GLN A 189 -4.94 -3.81 -8.75
CA GLN A 189 -6.20 -3.16 -9.15
C GLN A 189 -6.28 -2.93 -10.66
N SER A 190 -5.16 -2.54 -11.28
CA SER A 190 -5.08 -2.34 -12.73
C SER A 190 -5.20 -3.66 -13.49
N LEU A 191 -4.59 -4.73 -12.97
CA LEU A 191 -4.70 -6.08 -13.53
C LEU A 191 -6.14 -6.59 -13.46
N SER A 192 -6.82 -6.43 -12.32
CA SER A 192 -8.24 -6.82 -12.21
C SER A 192 -9.14 -6.06 -13.19
N GLN A 193 -8.86 -4.77 -13.44
CA GLN A 193 -9.59 -3.98 -14.44
C GLN A 193 -9.32 -4.45 -15.88
N GLU A 194 -8.11 -4.90 -16.17
CA GLU A 194 -7.75 -5.46 -17.47
C GLU A 194 -8.43 -6.82 -17.68
N GLU A 195 -8.34 -7.71 -16.69
CA GLU A 195 -8.94 -9.04 -16.71
C GLU A 195 -10.46 -8.99 -16.87
N VAL A 196 -11.17 -8.10 -16.15
CA VAL A 196 -12.63 -8.00 -16.30
C VAL A 196 -13.01 -7.51 -17.70
N CYS A 197 -12.20 -6.64 -18.31
CA CYS A 197 -12.44 -6.23 -19.70
C CYS A 197 -12.26 -7.40 -20.65
N ASP A 198 -11.23 -8.22 -20.46
CA ASP A 198 -11.00 -9.43 -21.26
C ASP A 198 -12.18 -10.41 -21.12
N LEU A 199 -12.66 -10.66 -19.90
CA LEU A 199 -13.80 -11.53 -19.61
C LEU A 199 -15.09 -11.01 -20.24
N LEU A 200 -15.33 -9.70 -20.26
CA LEU A 200 -16.50 -9.10 -20.91
C LEU A 200 -16.49 -9.32 -22.43
N HIS A 201 -15.31 -9.28 -23.06
CA HIS A 201 -15.18 -9.60 -24.49
C HIS A 201 -15.26 -11.10 -24.78
N ALA A 202 -14.82 -11.94 -23.84
CA ALA A 202 -14.88 -13.39 -23.95
C ALA A 202 -16.30 -13.96 -23.72
N ALA A 203 -17.11 -13.29 -22.89
CA ALA A 203 -18.42 -13.77 -22.43
C ALA A 203 -19.34 -14.32 -23.55
N PRO A 204 -19.51 -13.66 -24.72
CA PRO A 204 -20.37 -14.18 -25.79
C PRO A 204 -19.90 -15.53 -26.36
N PHE A 205 -18.60 -15.79 -26.35
CA PHE A 205 -17.99 -17.01 -26.90
C PHE A 205 -17.94 -18.16 -25.88
N GLN A 206 -18.11 -17.84 -24.60
CA GLN A 206 -18.10 -18.77 -23.47
C GLN A 206 -19.50 -19.03 -22.89
N ASN A 207 -20.55 -18.65 -23.63
CA ASN A 207 -21.95 -18.83 -23.23
C ASN A 207 -22.33 -18.11 -21.91
N ILE A 208 -21.70 -16.97 -21.62
CA ILE A 208 -22.02 -16.14 -20.46
C ILE A 208 -22.97 -15.04 -20.94
N LEU A 209 -24.20 -15.06 -20.43
CA LEU A 209 -25.25 -14.12 -20.81
C LEU A 209 -25.67 -13.26 -19.60
N PRO A 210 -25.87 -11.94 -19.80
CA PRO A 210 -26.37 -11.08 -18.75
C PRO A 210 -27.83 -11.42 -18.41
N ARG A 211 -28.23 -11.09 -17.18
CA ARG A 211 -29.62 -11.23 -16.75
C ARG A 211 -30.55 -10.39 -17.63
N VAL A 212 -31.55 -11.02 -18.23
CA VAL A 212 -32.53 -10.36 -19.10
C VAL A 212 -33.68 -9.74 -18.32
N PHE A 213 -34.27 -8.67 -18.88
CA PHE A 213 -35.51 -8.11 -18.39
C PHE A 213 -36.69 -9.07 -18.62
N VAL A 214 -37.50 -9.27 -17.58
CA VAL A 214 -38.66 -10.18 -17.57
C VAL A 214 -39.91 -9.35 -17.37
N LYS A 215 -40.86 -9.41 -18.30
CA LYS A 215 -42.15 -8.72 -18.19
C LYS A 215 -43.09 -9.52 -17.28
N GLU A 216 -44.12 -8.86 -16.78
CA GLU A 216 -45.15 -9.49 -15.96
C GLU A 216 -45.79 -10.67 -16.71
N GLY A 217 -45.88 -11.84 -16.05
CA GLY A 217 -46.35 -13.09 -16.65
C GLY A 217 -45.29 -13.94 -17.36
N GLU A 218 -44.06 -13.46 -17.52
CA GLU A 218 -42.96 -14.25 -18.11
C GLU A 218 -42.07 -14.91 -17.04
N ARG A 219 -41.48 -16.06 -17.37
CA ARG A 219 -40.48 -16.74 -16.52
C ARG A 219 -39.06 -16.46 -17.01
N LEU A 220 -38.17 -16.09 -16.09
CA LEU A 220 -36.76 -15.81 -16.37
C LEU A 220 -36.08 -16.98 -17.08
N GLU A 221 -36.26 -18.21 -16.57
CA GLU A 221 -35.65 -19.43 -17.13
C GLU A 221 -36.00 -19.63 -18.61
N GLY A 222 -37.28 -19.45 -18.96
CA GLY A 222 -37.75 -19.62 -20.34
C GLY A 222 -37.12 -18.60 -21.28
N LYS A 223 -36.96 -17.34 -20.83
CA LYS A 223 -36.28 -16.30 -21.61
C LYS A 223 -34.78 -16.54 -21.72
N MET A 224 -34.13 -16.96 -20.64
CA MET A 224 -32.69 -17.27 -20.67
C MET A 224 -32.39 -18.40 -21.64
N ARG A 225 -33.17 -19.49 -21.65
CA ARG A 225 -33.00 -20.59 -22.61
C ARG A 225 -33.17 -20.15 -24.06
N ARG A 226 -34.14 -19.29 -24.36
CA ARG A 226 -34.31 -18.73 -25.72
C ARG A 226 -33.10 -17.87 -26.12
N LEU A 227 -32.54 -17.12 -25.19
CA LEU A 227 -31.36 -16.30 -25.44
C LEU A 227 -30.10 -17.15 -25.66
N GLU A 228 -29.94 -18.21 -24.87
CA GLU A 228 -28.87 -19.20 -25.03
C GLU A 228 -28.95 -19.88 -26.41
N GLN A 229 -30.14 -20.32 -26.82
CA GLN A 229 -30.35 -20.86 -28.17
C GLN A 229 -30.04 -19.87 -29.28
N LYS A 230 -30.38 -18.59 -29.09
CA LYS A 230 -30.07 -17.52 -30.06
C LYS A 230 -28.57 -17.34 -30.27
N TYR A 231 -27.77 -17.47 -29.22
CA TYR A 231 -26.31 -17.28 -29.26
C TYR A 231 -25.50 -18.58 -29.32
N ALA A 232 -26.15 -19.74 -29.39
CA ALA A 232 -25.49 -21.05 -29.43
C ALA A 232 -24.45 -21.16 -30.56
N SER A 233 -24.64 -20.46 -31.68
CA SER A 233 -23.67 -20.45 -32.80
C SER A 233 -22.37 -19.71 -32.50
N LEU A 234 -22.32 -18.88 -31.46
CA LEU A 234 -21.12 -18.16 -31.03
C LEU A 234 -20.30 -18.96 -30.01
N HIS A 235 -20.88 -20.00 -29.41
CA HIS A 235 -20.21 -20.79 -28.39
C HIS A 235 -19.04 -21.58 -29.01
N LEU A 236 -17.82 -21.13 -28.71
CA LEU A 236 -16.62 -21.51 -29.47
C LEU A 236 -16.28 -22.99 -29.31
N VAL A 237 -16.16 -23.48 -28.08
CA VAL A 237 -15.69 -24.86 -27.82
C VAL A 237 -16.63 -25.90 -28.45
N PRO A 238 -17.96 -25.87 -28.24
CA PRO A 238 -18.85 -26.83 -28.90
C PRO A 238 -18.84 -26.74 -30.43
N LEU A 239 -18.64 -25.55 -30.99
CA LEU A 239 -18.53 -25.36 -32.44
C LEU A 239 -17.27 -26.06 -32.99
N VAL A 240 -16.13 -25.89 -32.32
CA VAL A 240 -14.86 -26.55 -32.69
C VAL A 240 -14.95 -28.06 -32.44
N GLU A 241 -15.63 -28.51 -31.39
CA GLU A 241 -15.86 -29.94 -31.15
C GLU A 241 -16.69 -30.61 -32.25
N ARG A 242 -17.63 -29.89 -32.84
CA ARG A 242 -18.47 -30.40 -33.93
C ARG A 242 -17.78 -30.42 -35.29
N LEU A 243 -16.91 -29.44 -35.56
CA LEU A 243 -16.39 -29.17 -36.92
C LEU A 243 -14.87 -29.28 -37.06
N GLY A 244 -14.14 -29.27 -35.93
CA GLY A 244 -12.69 -29.19 -35.90
C GLY A 244 -11.98 -30.53 -35.79
N THR A 245 -10.67 -30.50 -35.97
CA THR A 245 -9.78 -31.66 -35.76
C THR A 245 -9.49 -31.89 -34.28
N ALA A 246 -9.00 -33.08 -33.92
CA ALA A 246 -8.60 -33.38 -32.54
C ALA A 246 -7.57 -32.38 -31.97
N GLN A 247 -6.64 -31.90 -32.80
CA GLN A 247 -5.67 -30.88 -32.40
C GLN A 247 -6.33 -29.53 -32.13
N GLN A 248 -7.28 -29.12 -32.98
CA GLN A 248 -8.02 -27.85 -32.79
C GLN A 248 -8.88 -27.89 -31.53
N ILE A 249 -9.51 -29.02 -31.25
CA ILE A 249 -10.32 -29.21 -30.03
C ILE A 249 -9.44 -29.06 -28.78
N ALA A 250 -8.27 -29.72 -28.76
CA ALA A 250 -7.35 -29.61 -27.62
C ALA A 250 -6.92 -28.16 -27.38
N MET A 251 -6.48 -27.46 -28.44
CA MET A 251 -6.08 -26.04 -28.36
C MET A 251 -7.24 -25.12 -27.94
N ALA A 252 -8.46 -25.36 -28.44
CA ALA A 252 -9.63 -24.56 -28.08
C ALA A 252 -10.02 -24.72 -26.61
N ARG A 253 -9.94 -25.94 -26.07
CA ARG A 253 -10.21 -26.20 -24.64
C ARG A 253 -9.16 -25.55 -23.73
N GLU A 254 -7.89 -25.62 -24.09
CA GLU A 254 -6.81 -24.96 -23.35
C GLU A 254 -6.96 -23.42 -23.41
N GLY A 255 -7.23 -22.86 -24.58
CA GLY A 255 -7.46 -21.43 -24.75
C GLY A 255 -8.69 -20.93 -23.98
N ASP A 256 -9.79 -21.68 -23.96
CA ASP A 256 -10.98 -21.37 -23.16
C ASP A 256 -10.65 -21.32 -21.66
N LEU A 257 -9.87 -22.28 -21.17
CA LEU A 257 -9.44 -22.35 -19.78
C LEU A 257 -8.63 -21.11 -19.37
N LEU A 258 -7.60 -20.76 -20.15
CA LEU A 258 -6.77 -19.58 -19.91
C LEU A 258 -7.53 -18.24 -20.03
N THR A 259 -8.64 -18.24 -20.76
CA THR A 259 -9.47 -17.04 -20.95
C THR A 259 -10.43 -16.84 -19.77
N LYS A 260 -11.05 -17.91 -19.25
CA LYS A 260 -12.00 -17.80 -18.13
C LYS A 260 -11.34 -17.75 -16.75
N GLU A 261 -10.18 -18.36 -16.59
CA GLU A 261 -9.45 -18.38 -15.32
C GLU A 261 -8.55 -17.14 -15.22
N ARG A 262 -9.04 -16.12 -14.51
CA ARG A 262 -8.34 -14.85 -14.26
C ARG A 262 -8.25 -14.60 -12.75
N LEU A 263 -7.28 -13.83 -12.28
CA LEU A 263 -7.09 -13.57 -10.86
C LEU A 263 -8.31 -12.86 -10.25
N CYS A 264 -8.94 -11.94 -10.99
CA CYS A 264 -10.16 -11.24 -10.56
C CYS A 264 -11.35 -12.16 -10.24
N CYS A 265 -11.31 -13.45 -10.60
CA CYS A 265 -12.37 -14.42 -10.30
C CYS A 265 -12.38 -14.94 -8.86
N GLY A 266 -11.38 -14.59 -8.03
CA GLY A 266 -11.37 -14.96 -6.61
C GLY A 266 -10.01 -14.99 -5.92
N LEU A 267 -8.95 -14.51 -6.56
CA LEU A 267 -7.59 -14.48 -6.01
C LEU A 267 -7.15 -13.03 -5.76
N SER A 268 -6.35 -12.82 -4.72
CA SER A 268 -5.71 -11.52 -4.44
C SER A 268 -4.22 -11.70 -4.16
N MET A 269 -3.41 -10.90 -4.84
CA MET A 269 -1.95 -10.94 -4.67
C MET A 269 -1.51 -10.13 -3.46
N PHE A 270 -2.16 -9.00 -3.20
CA PHE A 270 -1.79 -8.05 -2.16
C PHE A 270 -1.85 -8.64 -0.77
N GLU A 271 -2.83 -9.52 -0.51
CA GLU A 271 -2.88 -10.30 0.73
C GLU A 271 -1.61 -11.15 0.93
N VAL A 272 -1.16 -11.88 -0.11
CA VAL A 272 0.07 -12.66 -0.06
C VAL A 272 1.30 -11.77 0.15
N ILE A 273 1.34 -10.61 -0.51
CA ILE A 273 2.42 -9.62 -0.31
C ILE A 273 2.47 -9.16 1.15
N LEU A 274 1.34 -8.79 1.74
CA LEU A 274 1.26 -8.37 3.14
C LEU A 274 1.72 -9.48 4.10
N GLY A 275 1.34 -10.73 3.85
CA GLY A 275 1.81 -11.88 4.63
C GLY A 275 3.33 -12.06 4.57
N ARG A 276 3.94 -11.89 3.40
CA ARG A 276 5.41 -11.94 3.24
C ARG A 276 6.12 -10.75 3.87
N VAL A 277 5.51 -9.56 3.86
CA VAL A 277 6.04 -8.39 4.59
C VAL A 277 5.96 -8.62 6.10
N ALA A 278 4.91 -9.27 6.61
CA ALA A 278 4.77 -9.59 8.03
C ALA A 278 5.92 -10.50 8.51
N ALA A 279 6.30 -11.49 7.70
CA ALA A 279 7.45 -12.37 7.96
C ALA A 279 8.82 -11.64 7.94
N CYS A 280 8.86 -10.37 7.55
CA CYS A 280 10.08 -9.55 7.68
C CYS A 280 10.20 -8.91 9.07
N LEU A 281 9.14 -8.95 9.90
CA LEU A 281 9.01 -8.25 11.19
C LEU A 281 9.16 -9.20 12.40
N ASP A 282 10.11 -10.12 12.34
CA ASP A 282 10.32 -11.14 13.39
C ASP A 282 11.16 -10.65 14.57
N ASP A 283 11.96 -9.61 14.39
CA ASP A 283 12.85 -9.09 15.43
C ASP A 283 12.04 -8.61 16.67
N PRO A 284 12.48 -8.95 17.90
CA PRO A 284 11.76 -8.56 19.11
C PRO A 284 11.62 -7.05 19.30
N ALA A 285 12.48 -6.23 18.69
CA ALA A 285 12.40 -4.77 18.77
C ALA A 285 11.07 -4.20 18.24
N TRP A 286 10.35 -4.93 17.37
CA TRP A 286 9.05 -4.49 16.85
C TRP A 286 7.92 -4.59 17.88
N ARG A 287 7.95 -5.64 18.72
CA ARG A 287 6.88 -5.98 19.68
C ARG A 287 7.22 -5.61 21.12
N GLY A 288 8.51 -5.48 21.44
CA GLY A 288 8.97 -5.23 22.80
C GLY A 288 8.85 -6.45 23.72
N PRO A 289 9.22 -6.29 25.00
CA PRO A 289 9.08 -7.32 26.02
C PRO A 289 7.60 -7.60 26.34
N PRO A 290 7.26 -8.69 27.04
CA PRO A 290 5.90 -8.92 27.52
C PRO A 290 5.46 -7.84 28.54
N PRO A 291 4.17 -7.50 28.60
CA PRO A 291 3.65 -6.45 29.47
C PRO A 291 3.64 -6.86 30.95
N ALA A 292 4.03 -5.93 31.83
CA ALA A 292 4.13 -6.17 33.27
C ALA A 292 2.78 -6.51 33.92
N ASN A 293 1.68 -5.92 33.43
CA ASN A 293 0.32 -6.22 33.88
C ASN A 293 -0.25 -7.54 33.30
N GLY A 294 0.51 -8.24 32.46
CA GLY A 294 0.09 -9.47 31.80
C GLY A 294 -0.96 -9.28 30.70
N VAL A 295 -1.35 -8.04 30.34
CA VAL A 295 -2.38 -7.72 29.35
C VAL A 295 -1.80 -6.94 28.17
N MET A 296 -1.35 -5.70 28.40
CA MET A 296 -0.81 -4.80 27.37
C MET A 296 0.01 -3.67 28.01
N HIS A 297 0.99 -3.15 27.26
CA HIS A 297 1.72 -1.95 27.66
C HIS A 297 0.81 -0.74 27.61
N LEU A 298 0.92 0.13 28.61
CA LEU A 298 0.07 1.32 28.74
C LEU A 298 0.90 2.59 28.74
N GLU A 299 1.97 2.63 29.52
CA GLU A 299 2.81 3.82 29.67
C GLU A 299 4.20 3.61 29.07
N GLU A 300 4.60 2.35 28.90
CA GLU A 300 5.89 1.93 28.39
C GLU A 300 6.00 2.21 26.88
N CYS A 301 7.13 2.78 26.47
CA CYS A 301 7.43 3.08 25.07
C CYS A 301 8.33 1.99 24.46
N CYS A 302 7.85 0.74 24.40
CA CYS A 302 8.64 -0.40 23.94
C CYS A 302 8.09 -1.08 22.67
N GLU A 303 6.94 -0.62 22.16
CA GLU A 303 6.32 -1.13 20.93
C GLU A 303 6.54 -0.15 19.76
N PHE A 304 6.62 -0.67 18.53
CA PHE A 304 6.76 0.18 17.33
C PHE A 304 5.68 1.27 17.22
N GLN A 305 4.42 0.98 17.57
CA GLN A 305 3.34 1.98 17.55
C GLN A 305 3.63 3.22 18.42
N ARG A 306 4.38 3.07 19.52
CA ARG A 306 4.79 4.19 20.38
C ARG A 306 5.82 5.07 19.70
N LEU A 307 6.80 4.45 19.06
CA LEU A 307 7.78 5.16 18.24
C LEU A 307 7.08 5.87 17.06
N TRP A 308 6.14 5.20 16.39
CA TRP A 308 5.34 5.83 15.34
C TRP A 308 4.50 7.00 15.84
N SER A 309 3.96 6.92 17.07
CA SER A 309 3.25 8.04 17.71
C SER A 309 4.17 9.26 17.92
N ALA A 310 5.44 9.02 18.27
CA ALA A 310 6.44 10.08 18.37
C ALA A 310 6.81 10.66 16.99
N MET A 311 6.99 9.82 15.97
CA MET A 311 7.18 10.28 14.59
C MET A 311 5.99 11.09 14.09
N GLN A 312 4.76 10.67 14.42
CA GLN A 312 3.52 11.38 14.14
C GLN A 312 3.48 12.75 14.80
N PHE A 313 3.93 12.84 16.04
CA PHE A 313 4.12 14.13 16.70
C PHE A 313 5.04 15.04 15.88
N VAL A 314 6.19 14.55 15.40
CA VAL A 314 7.12 15.36 14.60
C VAL A 314 6.49 15.86 13.29
N TYR A 315 5.90 14.99 12.47
CA TYR A 315 5.36 15.43 11.17
C TYR A 315 4.04 16.22 11.28
N CYS A 316 3.37 16.19 12.44
CA CYS A 316 2.22 17.03 12.72
C CYS A 316 2.61 18.47 13.08
N ILE A 317 3.83 18.72 13.60
CA ILE A 317 4.30 20.06 13.94
C ILE A 317 4.18 20.99 12.70
N PRO A 318 3.45 22.11 12.79
CA PRO A 318 3.36 23.07 11.70
C PRO A 318 4.73 23.70 11.42
N VAL A 319 5.12 23.71 10.15
CA VAL A 319 6.35 24.36 9.66
C VAL A 319 6.06 25.79 9.18
N GLY A 320 7.11 26.58 8.99
CA GLY A 320 6.99 27.95 8.47
C GLY A 320 6.41 27.98 7.04
N SER A 321 5.85 29.12 6.62
CA SER A 321 5.22 29.26 5.30
C SER A 321 6.14 28.98 4.10
N ASN A 322 7.46 29.06 4.29
CA ASN A 322 8.48 28.84 3.25
C ASN A 322 9.15 27.46 3.35
N GLU A 323 8.72 26.62 4.29
CA GLU A 323 9.28 25.29 4.53
C GLU A 323 8.36 24.22 3.95
N PHE A 324 8.96 23.14 3.42
CA PHE A 324 8.19 22.02 2.93
C PHE A 324 7.66 21.17 4.08
N THR A 325 6.37 20.83 3.99
CA THR A 325 5.70 19.93 4.90
C THR A 325 6.06 18.46 4.63
N ALA A 326 5.82 17.57 5.59
CA ALA A 326 6.09 16.15 5.42
C ALA A 326 5.27 15.53 4.27
N GLU A 327 4.00 15.93 4.12
CA GLU A 327 3.15 15.48 3.02
C GLU A 327 3.63 15.97 1.64
N GLN A 328 4.32 17.11 1.56
CA GLN A 328 4.92 17.58 0.30
C GLN A 328 6.20 16.81 -0.05
N CYS A 329 7.01 16.44 0.94
CA CYS A 329 8.29 15.74 0.74
C CYS A 329 8.15 14.22 0.56
N PHE A 330 7.16 13.61 1.23
CA PHE A 330 7.02 12.15 1.27
C PHE A 330 5.67 11.63 0.76
N GLY A 331 4.65 12.49 0.65
CA GLY A 331 3.29 12.08 0.33
C GLY A 331 2.73 11.07 1.34
N ASP A 332 1.68 10.37 0.93
CA ASP A 332 1.00 9.37 1.75
C ASP A 332 1.83 8.08 1.91
N GLY A 333 2.88 7.89 1.10
CA GLY A 333 3.75 6.70 1.15
C GLY A 333 4.36 6.49 2.53
N LEU A 334 4.77 7.57 3.21
CA LEU A 334 5.26 7.51 4.59
C LEU A 334 4.22 6.88 5.55
N ASN A 335 2.98 7.37 5.49
CA ASN A 335 1.90 6.87 6.32
C ASN A 335 1.50 5.43 5.96
N TRP A 336 1.54 5.07 4.67
CA TRP A 336 1.29 3.71 4.22
C TRP A 336 2.28 2.71 4.82
N ALA A 337 3.58 3.04 4.90
CA ALA A 337 4.56 2.18 5.54
C ALA A 337 4.32 2.02 7.04
N GLY A 338 4.20 3.13 7.77
CA GLY A 338 3.96 3.10 9.22
C GLY A 338 2.69 2.34 9.59
N CYS A 339 1.59 2.61 8.90
CA CYS A 339 0.32 1.92 9.11
C CYS A 339 0.40 0.43 8.71
N THR A 340 1.14 0.08 7.66
CA THR A 340 1.37 -1.33 7.28
C THR A 340 2.08 -2.08 8.40
N ILE A 341 3.19 -1.54 8.92
CA ILE A 341 3.92 -2.18 10.03
C ILE A 341 3.02 -2.32 11.27
N ILE A 342 2.29 -1.27 11.67
CA ILE A 342 1.36 -1.31 12.81
C ILE A 342 0.27 -2.37 12.63
N THR A 343 -0.28 -2.49 11.41
CA THR A 343 -1.34 -3.47 11.11
C THR A 343 -0.80 -4.90 11.19
N LEU A 344 0.35 -5.17 10.56
CA LEU A 344 0.95 -6.50 10.52
C LEU A 344 1.46 -6.96 11.90
N LEU A 345 1.80 -6.03 12.80
CA LEU A 345 2.14 -6.33 14.19
C LEU A 345 0.91 -6.47 15.12
N GLY A 346 -0.31 -6.26 14.61
CA GLY A 346 -1.53 -6.28 15.42
C GLY A 346 -1.59 -5.16 16.47
N GLN A 347 -0.92 -4.04 16.22
CA GLN A 347 -0.76 -2.91 17.15
C GLN A 347 -1.78 -1.77 16.93
N GLN A 348 -2.58 -1.82 15.87
CA GLN A 348 -3.50 -0.72 15.49
C GLN A 348 -4.43 -0.28 16.63
N ARG A 349 -5.12 -1.22 17.29
CA ARG A 349 -6.06 -0.87 18.37
C ARG A 349 -5.38 -0.17 19.55
N ARG A 350 -4.12 -0.53 19.83
CA ARG A 350 -3.32 0.11 20.88
C ARG A 350 -2.84 1.50 20.44
N PHE A 351 -2.42 1.63 19.19
CA PHE A 351 -2.09 2.92 18.58
C PHE A 351 -3.26 3.91 18.68
N ASP A 352 -4.46 3.52 18.27
CA ASP A 352 -5.65 4.38 18.30
C ASP A 352 -6.00 4.88 19.72
N LEU A 353 -5.71 4.07 20.73
CA LEU A 353 -5.95 4.39 22.14
C LEU A 353 -4.85 5.26 22.75
N LEU A 354 -3.59 4.98 22.40
CA LEU A 354 -2.42 5.44 23.13
C LEU A 354 -1.62 6.54 22.41
N ASP A 355 -1.93 6.85 21.15
CA ASP A 355 -1.20 7.86 20.38
C ASP A 355 -1.25 9.26 21.03
N PHE A 356 -0.07 9.90 21.09
CA PHE A 356 0.13 11.20 21.75
C PHE A 356 -0.67 12.31 21.07
N CYS A 357 -0.72 12.31 19.74
CA CYS A 357 -1.40 13.32 18.96
C CYS A 357 -2.92 13.20 19.09
N TYR A 358 -3.46 11.98 19.06
CA TYR A 358 -4.89 11.72 19.19
C TYR A 358 -5.38 12.11 20.57
N HIS A 359 -4.56 11.91 21.61
CA HIS A 359 -4.83 12.41 22.94
C HIS A 359 -4.86 13.94 23.00
N LEU A 360 -3.84 14.62 22.45
CA LEU A 360 -3.79 16.09 22.39
C LEU A 360 -5.03 16.67 21.67
N LEU A 361 -5.40 16.10 20.52
CA LEU A 361 -6.60 16.48 19.78
C LEU A 361 -7.88 16.31 20.60
N LYS A 362 -7.98 15.21 21.37
CA LYS A 362 -9.15 14.92 22.22
C LYS A 362 -9.30 15.96 23.32
N VAL A 363 -8.22 16.33 23.99
CA VAL A 363 -8.25 17.33 25.07
C VAL A 363 -8.52 18.73 24.52
N GLN A 364 -7.86 19.13 23.42
CA GLN A 364 -8.06 20.44 22.81
C GLN A 364 -9.51 20.65 22.33
N ARG A 365 -10.16 19.59 21.83
CA ARG A 365 -11.58 19.64 21.46
C ARG A 365 -12.51 19.88 22.66
N GLN A 366 -12.09 19.49 23.86
CA GLN A 366 -12.89 19.67 25.06
C GLN A 366 -12.69 21.06 25.67
N ASP A 367 -11.45 21.55 25.78
CA ASP A 367 -11.16 22.83 26.43
C ASP A 367 -11.19 24.04 25.47
N GLY A 368 -11.08 23.80 24.16
CA GLY A 368 -11.13 24.83 23.12
C GLY A 368 -9.97 25.83 23.15
N LYS A 369 -8.89 25.53 23.88
CA LYS A 369 -7.77 26.47 24.03
C LYS A 369 -6.96 26.62 22.74
N ASP A 370 -6.40 27.80 22.55
CA ASP A 370 -5.54 28.14 21.42
C ASP A 370 -4.39 29.04 21.90
N GLU A 371 -3.24 28.42 22.12
CA GLU A 371 -2.02 29.07 22.61
C GLU A 371 -0.85 28.66 21.71
N VAL A 372 0.22 29.46 21.74
CA VAL A 372 1.47 29.13 21.04
C VAL A 372 2.47 28.60 22.05
N ILE A 373 2.80 27.31 21.95
CA ILE A 373 3.67 26.60 22.90
C ILE A 373 4.94 26.19 22.17
N LYS A 374 6.11 26.67 22.59
CA LYS A 374 7.41 26.43 21.92
C LYS A 374 7.37 26.70 20.40
N ASN A 375 6.79 27.84 20.00
CA ASN A 375 6.56 28.23 18.61
C ASN A 375 5.58 27.34 17.82
N VAL A 376 4.88 26.42 18.47
CA VAL A 376 3.85 25.58 17.86
C VAL A 376 2.47 26.17 18.14
N PRO A 377 1.77 26.71 17.13
CA PRO A 377 0.38 27.14 17.29
C PRO A 377 -0.53 25.92 17.48
N LEU A 378 -1.10 25.79 18.68
CA LEU A 378 -1.86 24.62 19.11
C LEU A 378 -3.02 24.30 18.15
N LYS A 379 -3.79 25.31 17.72
CA LYS A 379 -4.91 25.09 16.80
C LYS A 379 -4.49 24.51 15.44
N LYS A 380 -3.39 25.02 14.85
CA LYS A 380 -2.86 24.47 13.60
C LYS A 380 -2.30 23.05 13.79
N MET A 381 -1.68 22.78 14.94
CA MET A 381 -1.18 21.44 15.29
C MET A 381 -2.33 20.42 15.31
N VAL A 382 -3.42 20.70 16.05
CA VAL A 382 -4.55 19.77 16.15
C VAL A 382 -5.34 19.63 14.84
N GLU A 383 -5.39 20.67 14.01
CA GLU A 383 -5.95 20.58 12.66
C GLU A 383 -5.13 19.62 11.77
N ARG A 384 -3.79 19.70 11.83
CA ARG A 384 -2.90 18.76 11.13
C ARG A 384 -3.04 17.33 11.67
N ILE A 385 -3.06 17.16 12.99
CA ILE A 385 -3.30 15.86 13.63
C ILE A 385 -4.60 15.24 13.12
N ARG A 386 -5.68 16.02 13.03
CA ARG A 386 -6.97 15.51 12.52
C ARG A 386 -6.87 15.04 11.07
N ARG A 387 -6.10 15.71 10.22
CA ARG A 387 -5.90 15.28 8.82
C ARG A 387 -5.16 13.94 8.77
N TYR A 388 -4.08 13.78 9.52
CA TYR A 388 -3.35 12.52 9.60
C TYR A 388 -4.15 11.40 10.26
N GLN A 389 -4.99 11.72 11.26
CA GLN A 389 -5.92 10.75 11.84
C GLN A 389 -6.90 10.20 10.79
N LEU A 390 -7.47 11.06 9.93
CA LEU A 390 -8.35 10.62 8.85
C LEU A 390 -7.59 9.78 7.81
N LEU A 391 -6.36 10.17 7.46
CA LEU A 391 -5.50 9.42 6.56
C LEU A 391 -5.18 8.03 7.11
N ASN A 392 -4.67 7.94 8.33
CA ASN A 392 -4.31 6.68 8.97
C ASN A 392 -5.54 5.76 9.08
N ASN A 393 -6.70 6.28 9.50
CA ASN A 393 -7.94 5.51 9.57
C ASN A 393 -8.35 4.94 8.20
N SER A 394 -8.19 5.71 7.13
CA SER A 394 -8.45 5.24 5.77
C SER A 394 -7.48 4.13 5.36
N ILE A 395 -6.19 4.28 5.67
CA ILE A 395 -5.16 3.28 5.35
C ILE A 395 -5.41 1.99 6.14
N PHE A 396 -5.64 2.10 7.45
CA PHE A 396 -5.97 0.96 8.30
C PHE A 396 -7.21 0.22 7.80
N ALA A 397 -8.28 0.93 7.45
CA ALA A 397 -9.49 0.29 6.92
C ALA A 397 -9.24 -0.50 5.63
N ILE A 398 -8.36 0.00 4.75
CA ILE A 398 -7.96 -0.72 3.54
C ILE A 398 -7.12 -1.95 3.92
N LEU A 399 -6.08 -1.80 4.73
CA LEU A 399 -5.20 -2.90 5.13
C LEU A 399 -5.97 -4.02 5.84
N SER A 400 -6.85 -3.67 6.80
CA SER A 400 -7.71 -4.63 7.51
C SER A 400 -8.70 -5.38 6.61
N LYS A 401 -8.94 -4.94 5.36
CA LYS A 401 -9.71 -5.71 4.39
C LYS A 401 -8.89 -6.86 3.80
N TYR A 402 -7.58 -6.65 3.62
CA TYR A 402 -6.66 -7.59 2.98
C TYR A 402 -5.90 -8.47 3.98
N THR A 403 -5.96 -8.19 5.29
CA THR A 403 -5.31 -9.02 6.32
C THR A 403 -6.23 -10.04 6.99
N ARG A 404 -7.52 -10.10 6.62
CA ARG A 404 -8.48 -11.03 7.26
C ARG A 404 -8.16 -12.50 7.03
N GLY A 405 -7.62 -12.88 5.87
CA GLY A 405 -7.17 -14.25 5.63
C GLY A 405 -5.81 -14.54 6.25
N ILE A 406 -4.92 -13.55 6.36
CA ILE A 406 -3.66 -13.67 7.13
C ILE A 406 -3.93 -14.00 8.60
N GLU A 407 -4.94 -13.39 9.22
CA GLU A 407 -5.36 -13.71 10.59
C GLU A 407 -5.98 -15.11 10.70
N ALA A 408 -6.55 -15.65 9.63
CA ALA A 408 -7.19 -16.97 9.60
C ALA A 408 -6.18 -18.14 9.45
N ASP A 409 -5.06 -17.93 8.75
CA ASP A 409 -4.00 -18.94 8.54
C ASP A 409 -2.74 -18.72 9.42
N GLY A 410 -2.66 -17.58 10.14
CA GLY A 410 -1.60 -17.36 11.12
C GLY A 410 -1.79 -18.20 12.39
N PRO A 411 -0.85 -18.15 13.36
CA PRO A 411 -1.03 -18.74 14.69
C PRO A 411 -2.20 -18.11 15.50
N GLY A 412 -3.06 -17.31 14.86
CA GLY A 412 -4.19 -16.56 15.42
C GLY A 412 -5.48 -17.36 15.61
N ASN A 413 -5.47 -18.68 15.36
CA ASN A 413 -6.47 -19.57 15.97
C ASN A 413 -6.13 -19.90 17.43
N GLU A 414 -5.15 -19.21 18.03
CA GLU A 414 -5.00 -19.17 19.47
C GLU A 414 -6.31 -18.66 20.09
N PRO A 415 -6.97 -19.45 20.97
CA PRO A 415 -8.15 -18.99 21.67
C PRO A 415 -7.83 -17.66 22.37
N VAL A 416 -8.77 -16.71 22.30
CA VAL A 416 -8.66 -15.42 23.00
C VAL A 416 -8.12 -15.67 24.40
N ARG A 417 -7.00 -15.03 24.74
CA ARG A 417 -6.33 -15.25 26.03
C ARG A 417 -7.31 -14.97 27.17
N CYS A 418 -7.67 -16.02 27.90
CA CYS A 418 -8.56 -15.93 29.06
C CYS A 418 -7.79 -15.53 30.32
N PHE A 419 -8.44 -14.78 31.20
CA PHE A 419 -7.92 -14.45 32.52
C PHE A 419 -8.66 -15.27 33.58
N GLN A 420 -7.91 -15.82 34.54
CA GLN A 420 -8.49 -16.58 35.63
C GLN A 420 -9.21 -15.64 36.61
N PRO A 421 -10.43 -15.99 37.08
CA PRO A 421 -11.09 -15.23 38.13
C PRO A 421 -10.30 -15.34 39.45
N PRO A 422 -10.53 -14.43 40.42
CA PRO A 422 -9.92 -14.52 41.73
C PRO A 422 -10.24 -15.87 42.39
N ILE A 423 -9.21 -16.65 42.73
CA ILE A 423 -9.37 -17.95 43.41
C ILE A 423 -9.40 -17.71 44.91
N HIS A 424 -10.45 -18.20 45.58
CA HIS A 424 -10.57 -18.10 47.03
C HIS A 424 -9.48 -18.94 47.72
N HIS A 425 -8.83 -18.39 48.75
CA HIS A 425 -7.69 -19.01 49.44
C HIS A 425 -7.94 -20.44 49.93
N SER A 426 -9.18 -20.79 50.28
CA SER A 426 -9.55 -22.14 50.72
C SER A 426 -9.46 -23.22 49.65
N LEU A 427 -9.51 -22.83 48.37
CA LEU A 427 -9.43 -23.74 47.22
C LEU A 427 -8.01 -23.80 46.65
N ALA A 428 -7.21 -22.75 46.89
CA ALA A 428 -5.83 -22.60 46.39
C ALA A 428 -4.82 -23.56 47.04
N SER A 429 -5.11 -24.13 48.20
CA SER A 429 -4.28 -25.13 48.90
C SER A 429 -4.54 -26.58 48.47
N THR A 430 -5.50 -26.80 47.55
CA THR A 430 -5.93 -28.12 47.05
C THR A 430 -5.59 -28.35 45.57
N ILE A 431 -4.96 -27.36 44.94
CA ILE A 431 -4.37 -27.41 43.58
C ILE A 431 -2.87 -27.31 43.78
#